data_AF-A0A2V8NKZ1-F1
#
_entry.id   AF-A0A2V8NKZ1-F1
#
_cell.length_a   1.000
_cell.length_b   1.000
_cell.length_c   1.000
_cell.angle_alpha   90.00
_cell.angle_beta   90.00
_cell.angle_gamma   90.00
#
_symmetry.space_group_name_H-M   'P 1'
#
loop_
_entity.id
_entity.type
_entity.pdbx_description
1 polymer ?
#
loop_
_entity_poly.entity_id
_entity_poly.type
_entity_poly.pdbx_seq_one_letter_code
_entity_poly.pdbx_strand_id
1 'polypeptide(L)'
;MIIVLFVFTASTLIAQLPPSDQAAIDAYRAAIRSAENGGREIEAAFSKLISLTQTLTRSRGAQGAVLEAISAEEFEHLRRDLPGVLINREEVVFVKPDPNYFANLARTRGDAADRAFFSALKATYPEAVWPVYVEQQTDYSGCTRFGSGTLVDTYRAWSEFQRRFPTRYVAAAKEELDEVIAQLTESTCACGSTSSIQDELQRFL
;
A
#
# COMPACT_ATOMS: atom_id res chain seq x y z
N MET A 1 35.26 3.51 46.90
CA MET A 1 35.02 3.68 45.44
C MET A 1 33.69 2.99 45.14
N ILE A 2 32.60 3.75 45.02
CA ILE A 2 31.26 3.19 44.76
C ILE A 2 31.10 3.05 43.25
N ILE A 3 31.03 1.83 42.76
CA ILE A 3 30.69 1.53 41.37
C ILE A 3 29.17 1.68 41.26
N VAL A 4 28.72 2.78 40.67
CA VAL A 4 27.32 2.97 40.27
C VAL A 4 27.13 2.21 38.96
N LEU A 5 26.52 1.02 39.03
CA LEU A 5 26.01 0.33 37.84
C LEU A 5 24.82 1.14 37.30
N PHE A 6 25.05 1.88 36.23
CA PHE A 6 23.96 2.37 35.38
C PHE A 6 23.41 1.19 34.60
N VAL A 7 22.30 0.63 35.09
CA VAL A 7 21.46 -0.27 34.31
C VAL A 7 20.72 0.60 33.29
N PHE A 8 21.26 0.69 32.07
CA PHE A 8 20.50 1.19 30.94
C PHE A 8 19.45 0.13 30.60
N THR A 9 18.25 0.28 31.14
CA THR A 9 17.08 -0.40 30.56
C THR A 9 16.90 0.15 29.16
N ALA A 10 17.16 -0.68 28.15
CA ALA A 10 16.78 -0.41 26.77
C ALA A 10 15.25 -0.36 26.71
N SER A 11 14.70 0.82 27.03
CA SER A 11 13.29 1.12 26.79
C SER A 11 13.11 1.17 25.29
N THR A 12 12.58 0.10 24.72
CA THR A 12 12.16 0.01 23.32
C THR A 12 11.32 1.24 22.96
N LEU A 13 11.80 2.11 22.07
CA LEU A 13 11.16 3.39 21.74
C LEU A 13 9.75 3.23 21.11
N ILE A 14 9.28 2.01 20.78
CA ILE A 14 7.87 1.74 20.45
C ILE A 14 6.96 2.20 21.60
N ALA A 15 7.46 2.17 22.85
CA ALA A 15 6.80 2.75 24.02
C ALA A 15 6.78 4.30 24.06
N GLN A 16 7.44 4.98 23.12
CA GLN A 16 7.50 6.44 22.98
C GLN A 16 6.72 6.97 21.77
N LEU A 17 6.09 6.11 20.97
CA LEU A 17 5.13 6.59 19.97
C LEU A 17 3.98 7.33 20.69
N PRO A 18 3.47 8.43 20.13
CA PRO A 18 2.26 9.06 20.61
C PRO A 18 1.15 8.01 20.74
N PRO A 19 0.29 8.09 21.77
CA PRO A 19 -0.78 7.12 21.97
C PRO A 19 -1.68 6.92 20.74
N SER A 20 -1.87 7.98 19.93
CA SER A 20 -2.61 7.90 18.67
C SER A 20 -1.98 6.96 17.64
N ASP A 21 -0.65 6.92 17.59
CA ASP A 21 0.09 6.19 16.57
C ASP A 21 0.20 4.72 16.97
N GLN A 22 0.41 4.45 18.26
CA GLN A 22 0.31 3.12 18.82
C GLN A 22 -1.10 2.53 18.64
N ALA A 23 -2.15 3.34 18.85
CA ALA A 23 -3.53 2.89 18.64
C ALA A 23 -3.82 2.48 17.18
N ALA A 24 -3.22 3.14 16.19
CA ALA A 24 -3.36 2.76 14.78
C ALA A 24 -2.71 1.40 14.47
N ILE A 25 -1.51 1.17 15.01
CA ILE A 25 -0.78 -0.11 14.91
C ILE A 25 -1.60 -1.24 15.53
N ASP A 26 -2.08 -1.04 16.75
CA ASP A 26 -2.84 -2.06 17.47
C ASP A 26 -4.21 -2.34 16.82
N ALA A 27 -4.86 -1.31 16.28
CA ALA A 27 -6.11 -1.45 15.54
C ALA A 27 -5.91 -2.30 14.27
N TYR A 28 -4.85 -2.06 13.50
CA TYR A 28 -4.53 -2.91 12.35
C TYR A 28 -4.22 -4.34 12.76
N ARG A 29 -3.35 -4.54 13.76
CA ARG A 29 -2.99 -5.87 14.26
C ARG A 29 -4.20 -6.67 14.75
N ALA A 30 -5.15 -6.02 15.40
CA ALA A 30 -6.40 -6.66 15.82
C ALA A 30 -7.25 -7.06 14.61
N ALA A 31 -7.44 -6.14 13.67
CA ALA A 31 -8.27 -6.37 12.49
C ALA A 31 -7.71 -7.46 11.57
N ILE A 32 -6.40 -7.47 11.31
CA ILE A 32 -5.79 -8.46 10.43
C ILE A 32 -5.84 -9.87 11.04
N ARG A 33 -5.61 -10.00 12.35
CA ARG A 33 -5.78 -11.28 13.06
C ARG A 33 -7.22 -11.78 13.03
N SER A 34 -8.21 -10.88 13.11
CA SER A 34 -9.62 -11.26 12.98
C SER A 34 -9.93 -11.80 11.58
N ALA A 35 -9.41 -11.12 10.54
CA ALA A 35 -9.54 -11.53 9.16
C ALA A 35 -8.89 -12.90 8.88
N GLU A 36 -7.70 -13.17 9.44
CA GLU A 36 -7.00 -14.46 9.32
C GLU A 36 -7.77 -15.64 9.96
N ASN A 37 -8.42 -15.38 11.10
CA ASN A 37 -9.10 -16.39 11.91
C ASN A 37 -10.54 -16.69 11.48
N GLY A 38 -11.05 -16.06 10.41
CA GLY A 38 -12.34 -16.41 9.79
C GLY A 38 -13.42 -15.35 9.87
N GLY A 39 -13.09 -14.11 10.26
CA GLY A 39 -14.01 -12.97 10.12
C GLY A 39 -14.14 -12.53 8.65
N ARG A 40 -15.35 -12.16 8.21
CA ARG A 40 -15.62 -11.44 6.95
C ARG A 40 -15.12 -9.98 7.00
N GLU A 41 -13.94 -9.78 7.59
CA GLU A 41 -13.44 -8.49 8.05
C GLU A 41 -12.17 -8.06 7.28
N ILE A 42 -11.89 -8.67 6.13
CA ILE A 42 -10.72 -8.32 5.31
C ILE A 42 -10.80 -6.84 4.89
N GLU A 43 -11.98 -6.36 4.50
CA GLU A 43 -12.19 -4.94 4.20
C GLU A 43 -11.98 -4.04 5.42
N ALA A 44 -12.38 -4.48 6.61
CA ALA A 44 -12.13 -3.74 7.84
C ALA A 44 -10.62 -3.69 8.14
N ALA A 45 -9.89 -4.80 7.98
CA ALA A 45 -8.45 -4.85 8.13
C ALA A 45 -7.73 -3.95 7.11
N PHE A 46 -8.17 -3.97 5.86
CA PHE A 46 -7.67 -3.08 4.82
C PHE A 46 -7.95 -1.60 5.15
N SER A 47 -9.15 -1.27 5.62
CA SER A 47 -9.47 0.08 6.09
C SER A 47 -8.55 0.52 7.24
N LYS A 48 -8.24 -0.36 8.19
CA LYS A 48 -7.26 -0.08 9.26
C LYS A 48 -5.85 0.08 8.71
N LEU A 49 -5.48 -0.65 7.65
CA LEU A 49 -4.21 -0.45 6.96
C LEU A 49 -4.14 0.94 6.33
N ILE A 50 -5.20 1.44 5.69
CA ILE A 50 -5.22 2.81 5.15
C ILE A 50 -4.99 3.85 6.26
N SER A 51 -5.66 3.69 7.41
CA SER A 51 -5.40 4.56 8.56
C SER A 51 -3.97 4.44 9.08
N LEU A 52 -3.44 3.22 9.16
CA LEU A 52 -2.06 2.96 9.55
C LEU A 52 -1.06 3.65 8.61
N THR A 53 -1.30 3.57 7.29
CA THR A 53 -0.50 4.25 6.28
C THR A 53 -0.47 5.74 6.54
N GLN A 54 -1.63 6.38 6.67
CA GLN A 54 -1.73 7.81 6.95
C GLN A 54 -1.00 8.20 8.25
N THR A 55 -1.11 7.38 9.29
CA THR A 55 -0.42 7.62 10.56
C THR A 55 1.09 7.55 10.41
N LEU A 56 1.61 6.51 9.74
CA LEU A 56 3.03 6.21 9.67
C LEU A 56 3.79 7.05 8.65
N THR A 57 3.14 7.48 7.57
CA THR A 57 3.75 8.34 6.53
C THR A 57 3.54 9.84 6.78
N ARG A 58 2.73 10.22 7.78
CA ARG A 58 2.50 11.62 8.13
C ARG A 58 3.79 12.30 8.60
N SER A 59 4.10 13.44 7.99
CA SER A 59 5.19 14.33 8.42
C SER A 59 4.95 14.90 9.83
N ARG A 60 5.99 14.86 10.67
CA ARG A 60 6.07 15.50 11.99
C ARG A 60 6.99 16.73 11.97
N GLY A 61 6.94 17.50 10.88
CA GLY A 61 7.76 18.70 10.73
C GLY A 61 9.21 18.35 10.40
N ALA A 62 10.17 18.89 11.15
CA ALA A 62 11.61 18.76 10.86
C ALA A 62 12.15 17.31 10.95
N GLN A 63 11.39 16.39 11.54
CA GLN A 63 11.79 15.00 11.77
C GLN A 63 11.36 14.05 10.64
N GLY A 64 10.73 14.57 9.57
CA GLY A 64 10.19 13.73 8.51
C GLY A 64 8.92 12.97 8.94
N ALA A 65 8.62 11.88 8.25
CA ALA A 65 7.53 10.97 8.58
C ALA A 65 7.78 10.22 9.90
N VAL A 66 6.72 9.64 10.48
CA VAL A 66 6.84 8.84 11.71
C VAL A 66 7.83 7.68 11.53
N LEU A 67 7.82 7.03 10.37
CA LEU A 67 8.75 5.93 10.04
C LEU A 67 10.23 6.35 10.00
N GLU A 68 10.51 7.59 9.61
CA GLU A 68 11.87 8.13 9.55
C GLU A 68 12.38 8.52 10.95
N ALA A 69 11.46 8.85 11.86
CA ALA A 69 11.77 9.29 13.22
C ALA A 69 12.05 8.14 14.22
N ILE A 70 11.65 6.89 13.91
CA ILE A 70 11.90 5.72 14.77
C ILE A 70 13.29 5.12 14.50
N SER A 71 13.87 4.48 15.51
CA SER A 71 15.17 3.82 15.39
C SER A 71 15.12 2.61 14.43
N ALA A 72 16.29 2.15 13.97
CA ALA A 72 16.38 0.98 13.09
C ALA A 72 15.87 -0.31 13.75
N GLU A 73 16.13 -0.48 15.04
CA GLU A 73 15.63 -1.63 15.81
C GLU A 73 14.10 -1.64 15.83
N GLU A 74 13.48 -0.51 16.15
CA GLU A 74 12.02 -0.38 16.18
C GLU A 74 11.39 -0.55 14.82
N PHE A 75 12.01 -0.02 13.78
CA PHE A 75 11.52 -0.21 12.42
C PHE A 75 11.50 -1.69 12.04
N GLU A 76 12.56 -2.43 12.37
CA GLU A 76 12.61 -3.87 12.13
C GLU A 76 11.60 -4.65 12.98
N HIS A 77 11.34 -4.21 14.22
CA HIS A 77 10.25 -4.76 15.03
C HIS A 77 8.88 -4.48 14.41
N LEU A 78 8.62 -3.24 14.03
CA LEU A 78 7.37 -2.82 13.38
C LEU A 78 7.11 -3.61 12.10
N ARG A 79 8.14 -3.80 11.26
CA ARG A 79 8.07 -4.58 10.01
C ARG A 79 7.71 -6.04 10.25
N ARG A 80 8.24 -6.67 11.31
CA ARG A 80 7.90 -8.06 11.67
C ARG A 80 6.48 -8.20 12.22
N ASP A 81 5.99 -7.18 12.91
CA ASP A 81 4.72 -7.23 13.63
C ASP A 81 3.50 -6.78 12.80
N LEU A 82 3.69 -6.42 11.53
CA LEU A 82 2.66 -5.96 10.61
C LEU A 82 2.52 -6.93 9.42
N PRO A 83 1.89 -8.10 9.62
CA PRO A 83 1.71 -9.07 8.55
C PRO A 83 0.91 -8.46 7.40
N GLY A 84 1.29 -8.78 6.17
CA GLY A 84 0.63 -8.27 4.96
C GLY A 84 0.90 -6.81 4.63
N VAL A 85 1.91 -6.18 5.26
CA VAL A 85 2.26 -4.78 5.01
C VAL A 85 3.65 -4.67 4.42
N LEU A 86 3.77 -3.97 3.30
CA LEU A 86 5.03 -3.51 2.73
C LEU A 86 5.36 -2.14 3.34
N ILE A 87 6.55 -2.03 3.94
CA ILE A 87 6.99 -0.80 4.61
C ILE A 87 8.37 -0.43 4.08
N ASN A 88 8.52 0.82 3.67
CA ASN A 88 9.81 1.45 3.38
C ASN A 88 9.87 2.81 4.06
N ARG A 89 11.05 3.19 4.53
CA ARG A 89 11.30 4.49 5.18
C ARG A 89 12.51 5.23 4.62
N GLU A 90 13.16 4.64 3.63
CA GLU A 90 14.31 5.23 2.97
C GLU A 90 13.80 6.08 1.80
N GLU A 91 14.49 6.06 0.65
CA GLU A 91 14.29 6.93 -0.52
C GLU A 91 12.82 7.30 -0.86
N VAL A 92 11.87 6.36 -0.73
CA VAL A 92 10.43 6.66 -0.72
C VAL A 92 9.76 6.07 0.51
N VAL A 93 9.28 6.94 1.41
CA VAL A 93 8.54 6.50 2.59
C VAL A 93 7.14 6.01 2.20
N PHE A 94 6.85 4.73 2.42
CA PHE A 94 5.53 4.16 2.15
C PHE A 94 5.12 3.07 3.14
N VAL A 95 3.81 2.92 3.27
CA VAL A 95 3.14 1.78 3.90
C VAL A 95 2.03 1.35 2.95
N LYS A 96 2.14 0.15 2.38
CA LYS A 96 1.23 -0.37 1.36
C LYS A 96 0.81 -1.80 1.67
N PRO A 97 -0.37 -2.26 1.22
CA PRO A 97 -0.74 -3.67 1.31
C PRO A 97 0.26 -4.53 0.53
N ASP A 98 0.66 -5.68 1.07
CA ASP A 98 1.30 -6.73 0.28
C ASP A 98 0.22 -7.40 -0.60
N PRO A 99 0.28 -7.23 -1.94
CA PRO A 99 -0.74 -7.76 -2.83
C PRO A 99 -0.82 -9.28 -2.81
N ASN A 100 0.30 -9.99 -2.60
CA ASN A 100 0.31 -11.46 -2.50
C ASN A 100 -0.40 -11.93 -1.24
N TYR A 101 -0.06 -11.32 -0.11
CA TYR A 101 -0.63 -11.67 1.18
C TYR A 101 -2.15 -11.48 1.17
N PHE A 102 -2.62 -10.30 0.76
CA PHE A 102 -4.06 -10.01 0.77
C PHE A 102 -4.83 -10.79 -0.29
N ALA A 103 -4.26 -11.04 -1.48
CA ALA A 103 -4.90 -11.91 -2.46
C ALA A 103 -5.06 -13.35 -1.93
N ASN A 104 -4.05 -13.87 -1.22
CA ASN A 104 -4.15 -15.19 -0.60
C ASN A 104 -5.17 -15.22 0.55
N LEU A 105 -5.21 -14.17 1.39
CA LEU A 105 -6.19 -14.05 2.47
C LEU A 105 -7.62 -13.97 1.89
N ALA A 106 -7.85 -13.16 0.87
CA ALA A 106 -9.14 -13.03 0.20
C ALA A 106 -9.57 -14.33 -0.48
N ARG A 107 -8.64 -15.05 -1.12
CA ARG A 107 -8.91 -16.36 -1.73
C ARG A 107 -9.36 -17.39 -0.70
N THR A 108 -8.77 -17.39 0.49
CA THR A 108 -9.01 -18.42 1.52
C THR A 108 -10.15 -18.07 2.47
N ARG A 109 -10.38 -16.79 2.76
CA ARG A 109 -11.31 -16.31 3.79
C ARG A 109 -12.33 -15.29 3.30
N GLY A 110 -12.06 -14.64 2.18
CA GLY A 110 -12.86 -13.52 1.69
C GLY A 110 -14.16 -13.93 1.02
N ASP A 111 -15.05 -12.97 0.84
CA ASP A 111 -16.22 -13.10 -0.01
C ASP A 111 -15.91 -12.78 -1.48
N ALA A 112 -16.95 -12.63 -2.31
CA ALA A 112 -16.77 -12.35 -3.73
C ALA A 112 -16.19 -10.95 -4.00
N ALA A 113 -16.50 -9.97 -3.17
CA ALA A 113 -15.96 -8.62 -3.30
C ALA A 113 -14.49 -8.60 -2.88
N ASP A 114 -14.15 -9.24 -1.75
CA ASP A 114 -12.76 -9.31 -1.28
C ASP A 114 -11.86 -9.97 -2.34
N ARG A 115 -12.30 -11.11 -2.90
CA ARG A 115 -11.54 -11.80 -3.95
C ARG A 115 -11.36 -10.95 -5.20
N ALA A 116 -12.39 -10.25 -5.63
CA ALA A 116 -12.32 -9.40 -6.82
C ALA A 116 -11.39 -8.19 -6.58
N PHE A 117 -11.51 -7.53 -5.42
CA PHE A 117 -10.69 -6.38 -5.05
C PHE A 117 -9.20 -6.75 -5.02
N PHE A 118 -8.83 -7.78 -4.26
CA PHE A 118 -7.42 -8.13 -4.12
C PHE A 118 -6.85 -8.86 -5.34
N SER A 119 -7.69 -9.45 -6.19
CA SER A 119 -7.26 -9.91 -7.51
C SER A 119 -6.92 -8.73 -8.42
N ALA A 120 -7.74 -7.66 -8.43
CA ALA A 120 -7.44 -6.44 -9.19
C ALA A 120 -6.17 -5.76 -8.65
N LEU A 121 -6.07 -5.60 -7.32
CA LEU A 121 -4.88 -5.05 -6.67
C LEU A 121 -3.62 -5.85 -7.02
N LYS A 122 -3.69 -7.18 -7.01
CA LYS A 122 -2.55 -8.03 -7.36
C LYS A 122 -2.17 -7.94 -8.84
N ALA A 123 -3.15 -7.78 -9.72
CA ALA A 123 -2.90 -7.56 -11.14
C ALA A 123 -2.27 -6.20 -11.40
N THR A 124 -2.69 -5.15 -10.67
CA THR A 124 -2.07 -3.83 -10.73
C THR A 124 -0.67 -3.85 -10.15
N TYR A 125 -0.44 -4.52 -9.02
CA TYR A 125 0.82 -4.53 -8.28
C TYR A 125 1.40 -5.97 -8.16
N PRO A 126 1.95 -6.53 -9.25
CA PRO A 126 2.33 -7.93 -9.30
C PRO A 126 3.59 -8.28 -8.49
N GLU A 127 4.45 -7.33 -8.14
CA GLU A 127 5.70 -7.61 -7.42
C GLU A 127 5.80 -6.87 -6.10
N ALA A 128 5.48 -5.57 -6.07
CA ALA A 128 5.56 -4.74 -4.87
C ALA A 128 4.65 -3.50 -4.98
N VAL A 129 5.24 -2.30 -4.96
CA VAL A 129 4.51 -1.02 -4.94
C VAL A 129 4.44 -0.33 -6.31
N TRP A 130 5.19 -0.83 -7.29
CA TRP A 130 5.16 -0.32 -8.65
C TRP A 130 4.01 -0.96 -9.44
N PRO A 131 3.12 -0.16 -10.06
CA PRO A 131 2.04 -0.71 -10.86
C PRO A 131 2.59 -1.29 -12.18
N VAL A 132 1.89 -2.28 -12.73
CA VAL A 132 2.30 -3.05 -13.92
C VAL A 132 2.50 -2.20 -15.18
N TYR A 133 1.89 -1.02 -15.21
CA TYR A 133 2.02 -0.04 -16.30
C TYR A 133 3.15 0.99 -16.09
N VAL A 134 3.95 0.88 -15.02
CA VAL A 134 5.12 1.73 -14.80
C VAL A 134 6.39 0.91 -15.01
N GLU A 135 7.34 1.47 -15.75
CA GLU A 135 8.72 0.99 -15.78
C GLU A 135 9.54 1.78 -14.78
N GLN A 136 10.03 1.09 -13.75
CA GLN A 136 10.89 1.69 -12.76
C GLN A 136 12.23 2.12 -13.40
N GLN A 137 12.57 3.39 -13.29
CA GLN A 137 13.83 3.96 -13.80
C GLN A 137 14.83 4.18 -12.65
N THR A 138 14.32 4.56 -11.48
CA THR A 138 15.08 4.67 -10.24
C THR A 138 14.27 4.06 -9.09
N ASP A 139 14.88 3.96 -7.93
CA ASP A 139 14.24 3.62 -6.66
C ASP A 139 12.99 4.46 -6.33
N TYR A 140 12.89 5.71 -6.81
CA TYR A 140 11.77 6.63 -6.54
C TYR A 140 11.01 7.15 -7.77
N SER A 141 11.45 6.82 -8.99
CA SER A 141 10.84 7.33 -10.22
C SER A 141 10.69 6.28 -11.30
N GLY A 142 9.72 6.48 -12.18
CA GLY A 142 9.44 5.62 -13.31
C GLY A 142 8.75 6.38 -14.44
N CYS A 143 8.63 5.73 -15.58
CA CYS A 143 7.88 6.22 -16.73
C CYS A 143 6.70 5.30 -17.02
N THR A 144 5.68 5.83 -17.68
CA THR A 144 4.49 5.06 -18.05
C THR A 144 4.75 4.21 -19.30
N ARG A 145 4.39 2.92 -19.26
CA ARG A 145 4.55 1.94 -20.35
C ARG A 145 3.34 1.91 -21.28
N PHE A 146 3.19 2.96 -22.08
CA PHE A 146 2.17 3.01 -23.13
C PHE A 146 2.39 1.94 -24.23
N GLY A 147 1.31 1.52 -24.88
CA GLY A 147 1.27 0.58 -26.00
C GLY A 147 1.17 -0.89 -25.57
N SER A 148 1.37 -1.15 -24.27
CA SER A 148 1.29 -2.49 -23.70
C SER A 148 -0.15 -2.97 -23.50
N GLY A 149 -1.12 -2.06 -23.38
CA GLY A 149 -2.50 -2.35 -22.99
C GLY A 149 -2.74 -2.45 -21.49
N THR A 150 -1.68 -2.43 -20.66
CA THR A 150 -1.82 -2.69 -19.22
C THR A 150 -2.52 -1.55 -18.48
N LEU A 151 -2.41 -0.30 -18.95
CA LEU A 151 -3.21 0.82 -18.42
C LEU A 151 -4.70 0.57 -18.67
N VAL A 152 -5.06 0.26 -19.92
CA VAL A 152 -6.45 0.01 -20.32
C VAL A 152 -7.03 -1.19 -19.57
N ASP A 153 -6.27 -2.28 -19.44
CA ASP A 153 -6.70 -3.47 -18.71
C ASP A 153 -6.88 -3.18 -17.22
N THR A 154 -6.00 -2.36 -16.62
CA THR A 154 -6.13 -1.94 -15.23
C THR A 154 -7.36 -1.06 -15.03
N TYR A 155 -7.61 -0.09 -15.92
CA TYR A 155 -8.83 0.73 -15.89
C TYR A 155 -10.09 -0.13 -15.95
N ARG A 156 -10.13 -1.11 -16.87
CA ARG A 156 -11.28 -2.01 -17.04
C ARG A 156 -11.50 -2.87 -15.79
N ALA A 157 -10.45 -3.43 -15.22
CA ALA A 157 -10.54 -4.26 -14.01
C ALA A 157 -11.15 -3.49 -12.84
N TRP A 158 -10.67 -2.27 -12.58
CA TRP A 158 -11.20 -1.45 -11.49
C TRP A 158 -12.60 -0.90 -11.76
N SER A 159 -12.89 -0.54 -13.02
CA SER A 159 -14.23 -0.10 -13.44
C SER A 159 -15.26 -1.22 -13.28
N GLU A 160 -14.89 -2.44 -13.67
CA GLU A 160 -15.75 -3.62 -13.49
C GLU A 160 -15.97 -3.93 -12.01
N PHE A 161 -14.89 -3.88 -11.20
CA PHE A 161 -14.99 -4.08 -9.76
C PHE A 161 -16.00 -3.11 -9.14
N GLN A 162 -15.84 -1.81 -9.38
CA GLN A 162 -16.71 -0.79 -8.80
C GLN A 162 -18.15 -0.90 -9.28
N ARG A 163 -18.37 -1.28 -10.54
CA ARG A 163 -19.72 -1.56 -11.08
C ARG A 163 -20.38 -2.76 -10.39
N ARG A 164 -19.60 -3.82 -10.12
CA ARG A 164 -20.11 -5.07 -9.54
C ARG A 164 -20.30 -4.98 -8.02
N PHE A 165 -19.47 -4.19 -7.34
CA PHE A 165 -19.46 -4.05 -5.88
C PHE A 165 -19.46 -2.56 -5.46
N PRO A 166 -20.52 -1.79 -5.79
CA PRO A 166 -20.52 -0.32 -5.69
C PRO A 166 -20.39 0.24 -4.27
N THR A 167 -20.56 -0.60 -3.24
CA THR A 167 -20.48 -0.22 -1.82
C THR A 167 -19.27 -0.81 -1.10
N ARG A 168 -18.37 -1.51 -1.81
CA ARG A 168 -17.22 -2.21 -1.23
C ARG A 168 -15.94 -1.53 -1.71
N TYR A 169 -15.00 -1.27 -0.79
CA TYR A 169 -13.68 -0.70 -1.08
C TYR A 169 -13.73 0.61 -1.91
N VAL A 170 -14.81 1.39 -1.77
CA VAL A 170 -15.16 2.48 -2.70
C VAL A 170 -14.03 3.49 -2.89
N ALA A 171 -13.42 3.94 -1.79
CA ALA A 171 -12.37 4.95 -1.85
C ALA A 171 -11.10 4.41 -2.54
N ALA A 172 -10.68 3.19 -2.20
CA ALA A 172 -9.48 2.60 -2.77
C ALA A 172 -9.66 2.25 -4.26
N ALA A 173 -10.80 1.66 -4.64
CA ALA A 173 -11.07 1.39 -6.05
C ALA A 173 -11.15 2.68 -6.88
N LYS A 174 -11.65 3.77 -6.29
CA LYS A 174 -11.64 5.09 -6.93
C LYS A 174 -10.22 5.65 -7.08
N GLU A 175 -9.37 5.53 -6.06
CA GLU A 175 -7.98 5.97 -6.12
C GLU A 175 -7.23 5.30 -7.28
N GLU A 176 -7.41 3.99 -7.46
CA GLU A 176 -6.79 3.23 -8.55
C GLU A 176 -7.31 3.66 -9.94
N LEU A 177 -8.61 3.96 -10.05
CA LEU A 177 -9.19 4.51 -11.28
C LEU A 177 -8.66 5.90 -11.59
N ASP A 178 -8.63 6.79 -10.59
CA ASP A 178 -8.15 8.15 -10.74
C ASP A 178 -6.67 8.17 -11.13
N GLU A 179 -5.84 7.28 -10.57
CA GLU A 179 -4.43 7.13 -10.94
C GLU A 179 -4.28 6.71 -12.41
N VAL A 180 -5.00 5.69 -12.87
CA VAL A 180 -4.94 5.27 -14.28
C VAL A 180 -5.41 6.38 -15.23
N ILE A 181 -6.46 7.12 -14.85
CA ILE A 181 -6.94 8.27 -15.62
C ILE A 181 -5.85 9.34 -15.69
N ALA A 182 -5.23 9.70 -14.56
CA ALA A 182 -4.15 10.68 -14.51
C ALA A 182 -2.96 10.26 -15.39
N GLN A 183 -2.61 8.96 -15.40
CA GLN A 183 -1.57 8.45 -16.30
C GLN A 183 -1.94 8.65 -17.79
N LEU A 184 -3.20 8.50 -18.16
CA LEU A 184 -3.68 8.68 -19.53
C LEU A 184 -3.82 10.16 -19.94
N THR A 185 -4.15 11.05 -19.00
CA THR A 185 -4.50 12.46 -19.31
C THR A 185 -3.43 13.48 -18.92
N GLU A 186 -2.60 13.16 -17.92
CA GLU A 186 -1.68 14.11 -17.28
C GLU A 186 -0.22 13.64 -17.26
N SER A 187 0.07 12.37 -17.56
CA SER A 187 1.45 11.87 -17.56
C SER A 187 2.33 12.62 -18.54
N THR A 188 3.49 13.06 -18.05
CA THR A 188 4.51 13.77 -18.83
C THR A 188 5.71 12.89 -19.19
N CYS A 189 5.74 11.64 -18.73
CA CYS A 189 6.88 10.74 -18.88
C CYS A 189 6.47 9.37 -19.42
N ALA A 190 6.73 9.13 -20.71
CA ALA A 190 6.50 7.85 -21.37
C ALA A 190 7.83 7.11 -21.59
N CYS A 191 7.84 5.79 -21.38
CA CYS A 191 9.03 4.96 -21.65
C CYS A 191 9.23 4.69 -23.16
N GLY A 192 8.18 4.92 -23.96
CA GLY A 192 8.12 4.55 -25.37
C GLY A 192 8.02 5.74 -26.32
N SER A 193 7.81 5.42 -27.60
CA SER A 193 7.60 6.40 -28.67
C SER A 193 6.20 7.01 -28.63
N THR A 194 6.00 8.11 -29.35
CA THR A 194 4.67 8.69 -29.58
C THR A 194 3.65 7.70 -30.14
N SER A 195 4.07 6.76 -31.00
CA SER A 195 3.17 5.73 -31.54
C SER A 195 2.64 4.81 -30.43
N SER A 196 3.46 4.45 -29.44
CA SER A 196 3.00 3.62 -28.31
C SER A 196 1.93 4.32 -27.48
N ILE A 197 2.03 5.65 -27.34
CA ILE A 197 1.02 6.48 -26.65
C ILE A 197 -0.28 6.50 -27.46
N GLN A 198 -0.20 6.73 -28.78
CA GLN A 198 -1.37 6.71 -29.66
C GLN A 198 -2.07 5.36 -29.64
N ASP A 199 -1.31 4.26 -29.68
CA ASP A 199 -1.84 2.91 -29.63
C ASP A 199 -2.60 2.63 -28.31
N GLU A 200 -2.07 3.09 -27.17
CA GLU A 200 -2.75 2.93 -25.87
C GLU A 200 -4.03 3.76 -25.80
N LEU A 201 -3.98 5.02 -26.20
CA LEU A 201 -5.14 5.91 -26.21
C LEU A 201 -6.23 5.40 -27.15
N GLN A 202 -5.86 4.85 -28.31
CA GLN A 202 -6.82 4.26 -29.23
C GLN A 202 -7.49 3.00 -28.65
N ARG A 203 -6.82 2.24 -27.78
CA ARG A 203 -7.42 1.09 -27.08
C ARG A 203 -8.35 1.50 -25.94
N PHE A 204 -8.14 2.69 -25.39
CA PHE A 204 -8.93 3.24 -24.29
C PHE A 204 -10.28 3.77 -24.77
N LEU A 205 -10.30 4.45 -25.92
CA LEU A 205 -11.49 5.02 -26.58
C LEU A 205 -12.41 3.93 -27.17
#